data_AF-A0A392QEF4-F1
#
_entry.id   AF-A0A392QEF4-F1
#
_cell.length_a   1.000
_cell.length_b   1.000
_cell.length_c   1.000
_cell.angle_alpha   90.00
_cell.angle_beta   90.00
_cell.angle_gamma   90.00
#
_symmetry.space_group_name_H-M   'P 1'
#
loop_
_entity.id
_entity.type
_entity.pdbx_description
1 polymer ?
#
loop_
_entity_poly.entity_id
_entity_poly.type
_entity_poly.pdbx_seq_one_letter_code
_entity_poly.pdbx_strand_id
1 'polypeptide(L)'
;MNWEAPKAVIELENYGLPFSRTEEGKIYQRAFGGQSLNFGKGGQAYRCACAADRTGHALLHTLYGQAMRHNTQFFVEYFALDLLMNSD
;
A
#
# COMPACT_ATOMS: atom_id res chain seq x y z
N MET A 1 -4.18 16.38 3.72
CA MET A 1 -3.23 15.29 3.46
C MET A 1 -3.36 14.33 4.62
N ASN A 2 -3.56 13.03 4.39
CA ASN A 2 -3.76 12.09 5.50
C ASN A 2 -2.40 11.83 6.17
N TRP A 3 -2.29 12.18 7.45
CA TRP A 3 -1.04 12.16 8.22
C TRP A 3 -0.37 10.78 8.31
N GLU A 4 -1.14 9.71 8.14
CA GLU A 4 -0.66 8.34 8.26
C GLU A 4 -0.06 7.77 6.96
N ALA A 5 -0.39 8.34 5.79
CA ALA A 5 0.04 7.79 4.51
C ALA A 5 1.58 7.72 4.35
N PRO A 6 2.36 8.76 4.71
CA PRO A 6 3.82 8.67 4.63
C PRO A 6 4.40 7.58 5.52
N LYS A 7 3.88 7.43 6.75
CA LYS A 7 4.35 6.41 7.69
C LYS A 7 4.06 5.00 7.18
N ALA A 8 2.84 4.76 6.69
CA ALA A 8 2.45 3.45 6.14
C ALA A 8 3.29 3.07 4.92
N VAL A 9 3.61 4.03 4.03
CA VAL A 9 4.47 3.74 2.86
C VAL A 9 5.90 3.39 3.28
N ILE A 10 6.46 4.10 4.26
CA ILE A 10 7.79 3.80 4.82
C ILE A 10 7.79 2.44 5.54
N GLU A 11 6.72 2.11 6.26
CA GLU A 11 6.56 0.79 6.89
C GLU A 11 6.57 -0.34 5.84
N LEU A 12 5.86 -0.17 4.72
CA LEU A 12 5.88 -1.14 3.63
C LEU A 12 7.28 -1.28 2.99
N GLU A 13 8.02 -0.18 2.84
CA GLU A 13 9.42 -0.23 2.41
C GLU A 13 10.27 -1.05 3.39
N ASN A 14 10.13 -0.80 4.70
CA ASN A 14 10.83 -1.54 5.76
C ASN A 14 10.43 -3.03 5.79
N TYR A 15 9.20 -3.37 5.41
CA TYR A 15 8.76 -4.76 5.21
C TYR A 15 9.40 -5.43 3.99
N GLY A 16 10.11 -4.68 3.16
CA GLY A 16 10.82 -5.17 1.99
C GLY A 16 10.05 -5.01 0.68
N LEU A 17 9.04 -4.13 0.62
CA LEU A 17 8.34 -3.85 -0.63
C LEU A 17 9.30 -3.20 -1.63
N PRO A 18 9.51 -3.79 -2.83
CA PRO A 18 10.47 -3.31 -3.80
C PRO A 18 9.94 -2.10 -4.59
N PHE A 19 9.80 -0.95 -3.93
CA PHE A 19 9.46 0.30 -4.60
C PHE A 19 10.51 0.66 -5.66
N SER A 20 10.05 1.24 -6.78
CA SER A 20 10.92 1.88 -7.75
C SER A 20 11.70 3.02 -7.10
N ARG A 21 12.90 3.30 -7.61
CA ARG A 21 13.83 4.26 -7.01
C ARG A 21 14.05 5.46 -7.93
N THR A 22 14.22 6.62 -7.31
CA THR A 22 14.79 7.80 -7.97
C THR A 22 16.31 7.63 -8.10
N GLU A 23 16.98 8.51 -8.85
CA GLU A 23 18.45 8.54 -8.93
C GLU A 23 19.10 8.72 -7.54
N GLU A 24 18.44 9.45 -6.64
CA GLU A 24 18.86 9.62 -5.24
C GLU A 24 18.60 8.40 -4.33
N GLY A 25 18.06 7.29 -4.85
CA GLY A 25 17.72 6.09 -4.05
C GLY A 25 16.45 6.19 -3.20
N LYS A 26 15.69 7.29 -3.30
CA LYS A 26 14.39 7.46 -2.64
C LYS A 26 13.28 6.73 -3.40
N ILE A 27 12.13 6.54 -2.75
CA ILE A 27 10.93 5.97 -3.37
C ILE A 27 10.49 6.87 -4.54
N TYR A 28 10.43 6.31 -5.74
CA TYR A 28 9.92 6.99 -6.92
C TYR A 28 8.40 7.18 -6.82
N GLN A 29 7.93 8.37 -7.21
CA GLN A 29 6.53 8.75 -7.21
C GLN A 29 6.11 9.27 -8.58
N ARG A 30 5.00 8.73 -9.11
CA ARG A 30 4.43 9.18 -10.38
C ARG A 30 3.26 10.13 -10.18
N ALA A 31 2.93 10.87 -11.25
CA ALA A 31 1.69 11.61 -11.35
C ALA A 31 0.50 10.64 -11.43
N PHE A 32 -0.63 11.05 -10.88
CA PHE A 32 -1.88 10.29 -10.94
C PHE A 32 -3.07 11.24 -11.03
N GLY A 33 -4.16 10.79 -11.67
CA GLY A 33 -5.35 11.62 -11.90
C GLY A 33 -5.95 12.14 -10.59
N GLY A 34 -6.43 13.39 -10.60
CA GLY A 34 -7.06 14.02 -9.44
C GLY A 34 -6.10 14.42 -8.30
N GLN A 35 -4.79 14.37 -8.53
CA GLN A 35 -3.80 14.79 -7.55
C GLN A 35 -3.20 16.16 -7.88
N SER A 36 -3.46 17.16 -7.03
CA SER A 36 -2.94 18.52 -7.21
C SER A 36 -2.11 19.03 -6.04
N LEU A 37 -1.27 20.03 -6.28
CA LEU A 37 -0.56 20.80 -5.25
C LEU A 37 -1.41 22.01 -4.79
N ASN A 38 -1.08 22.57 -3.63
CA ASN A 38 -1.68 23.81 -3.09
C ASN A 38 -3.21 23.87 -3.17
N PHE A 39 -3.90 22.82 -2.70
CA PHE A 39 -5.36 22.72 -2.70
C PHE A 39 -6.00 22.96 -4.08
N GLY A 40 -5.35 22.51 -5.16
CA GLY A 40 -5.87 22.61 -6.53
C GLY A 40 -5.26 23.74 -7.36
N LYS A 41 -4.49 24.64 -6.74
CA LYS A 41 -3.94 25.82 -7.42
C LYS A 41 -2.52 25.64 -7.95
N GLY A 42 -1.82 24.57 -7.55
CA GLY A 42 -0.40 24.37 -7.84
C GLY A 42 -0.11 23.38 -8.97
N GLY A 43 -1.11 23.03 -9.81
CA GLY A 43 -0.94 22.03 -10.87
C GLY A 43 -0.85 20.60 -10.35
N GLN A 44 -0.33 19.71 -11.19
CA GLN A 44 -0.27 18.25 -10.96
C GLN A 44 0.73 17.89 -9.85
N ALA A 45 0.30 17.02 -8.93
CA ALA A 45 1.16 16.46 -7.89
C ALA A 45 1.76 15.11 -8.29
N TYR A 46 2.93 14.80 -7.73
CA TYR A 46 3.64 13.52 -7.86
C TYR A 46 3.72 12.88 -6.48
N ARG A 47 2.74 12.01 -6.15
CA ARG A 47 2.65 11.39 -4.82
C ARG A 47 2.18 9.94 -4.83
N CYS A 48 2.11 9.32 -6.00
CA CYS A 48 1.79 7.90 -6.14
C CYS A 48 3.08 7.08 -6.15
N ALA A 49 3.49 6.54 -5.00
CA ALA A 49 4.59 5.59 -4.90
C ALA A 49 4.26 4.30 -5.66
N CYS A 50 5.22 3.75 -6.41
CA CYS A 50 4.98 2.56 -7.22
C CYS A 50 6.18 1.61 -7.28
N ALA A 51 5.90 0.33 -7.51
CA ALA A 51 6.86 -0.69 -7.91
C ALA A 51 6.59 -1.00 -9.38
N ALA A 52 7.18 -0.19 -10.27
CA ALA A 52 6.86 -0.14 -11.70
C ALA A 52 5.33 -0.06 -11.93
N ASP A 53 4.79 -1.00 -12.69
CA ASP A 53 3.38 -1.20 -12.98
C ASP A 53 2.74 -2.34 -12.16
N ARG A 54 3.50 -2.96 -11.23
CA ARG A 54 3.09 -4.15 -10.47
C ARG A 54 3.03 -3.91 -8.95
N THR A 55 2.73 -2.67 -8.54
CA THR A 55 2.67 -2.28 -7.12
C THR A 55 1.74 -3.17 -6.30
N GLY A 56 0.56 -3.54 -6.82
CA GLY A 56 -0.39 -4.41 -6.10
C GLY A 56 0.15 -5.82 -5.87
N HIS A 57 0.82 -6.40 -6.87
CA HIS A 57 1.46 -7.71 -6.77
C HIS A 57 2.58 -7.69 -5.72
N ALA A 58 3.46 -6.70 -5.80
CA ALA A 58 4.55 -6.53 -4.84
C ALA A 58 4.01 -6.34 -3.41
N LEU A 59 2.98 -5.50 -3.23
CA LEU A 59 2.34 -5.26 -1.94
C LEU A 59 1.75 -6.54 -1.34
N LEU A 60 0.99 -7.31 -2.13
CA LEU A 60 0.35 -8.53 -1.66
C LEU A 60 1.39 -9.57 -1.21
N HIS A 61 2.44 -9.77 -2.00
CA HIS A 61 3.52 -10.71 -1.64
C HIS A 61 4.28 -10.25 -0.39
N THR A 62 4.57 -8.96 -0.25
CA THR A 62 5.24 -8.42 0.95
C THR A 62 4.39 -8.65 2.20
N LEU A 63 3.10 -8.28 2.17
CA LEU A 63 2.22 -8.43 3.32
C LEU A 63 1.94 -9.89 3.66
N TYR A 64 1.77 -10.76 2.67
CA TYR A 64 1.64 -12.20 2.89
C TYR A 64 2.88 -12.76 3.58
N GLY A 65 4.08 -12.37 3.12
CA GLY A 65 5.33 -12.75 3.77
C GLY A 65 5.45 -12.25 5.21
N GLN A 66 5.03 -11.01 5.51
CA GLN A 66 5.00 -10.50 6.88
C GLN A 66 3.99 -11.25 7.75
N ALA A 67 2.79 -11.54 7.26
CA ALA A 67 1.78 -12.27 8.00
C ALA A 67 2.24 -13.70 8.36
N MET A 68 3.00 -14.36 7.48
CA MET A 68 3.66 -15.63 7.79
C MET A 68 4.68 -15.50 8.94
N ARG A 69 5.47 -14.41 8.99
CA ARG A 69 6.40 -14.16 10.10
C ARG A 69 5.70 -13.95 11.43
N HIS A 70 4.47 -13.43 11.41
CA HIS A 70 3.64 -13.21 12.59
C HIS A 70 2.78 -14.44 12.97
N ASN A 71 3.02 -15.62 12.38
CA ASN A 71 2.24 -16.85 12.62
C ASN A 71 0.72 -16.66 12.44
N THR A 72 0.33 -15.84 11.47
CA THR A 72 -1.08 -15.62 11.15
C THR A 72 -1.71 -16.92 10.63
N GLN A 73 -2.86 -17.30 11.17
CA GLN A 73 -3.60 -18.46 10.67
C GLN A 73 -4.41 -18.09 9.44
N PHE A 74 -4.15 -18.78 8.33
CA PHE A 74 -4.88 -18.61 7.09
C PHE A 74 -5.83 -19.80 6.88
N PHE A 75 -7.11 -19.50 6.75
CA PHE A 75 -8.13 -20.46 6.30
C PHE A 75 -8.27 -20.34 4.77
N VAL A 76 -7.31 -20.92 4.06
CA VAL A 76 -7.25 -20.86 2.59
C VAL A 76 -8.40 -21.68 2.01
N GLU A 77 -9.08 -21.15 0.99
CA GLU A 77 -10.24 -21.78 0.32
C GLU A 77 -11.49 -21.98 1.18
N TYR A 78 -11.67 -21.16 2.23
CA TYR A 78 -12.94 -21.07 2.96
C TYR A 78 -13.84 -19.99 2.35
N PHE A 79 -15.14 -20.31 2.17
CA PHE A 79 -16.14 -19.37 1.70
C PHE A 79 -17.01 -18.91 2.87
N ALA A 80 -16.95 -17.62 3.20
CA ALA A 80 -17.81 -17.03 4.23
C ALA A 80 -19.24 -16.90 3.70
N LEU A 81 -20.21 -17.47 4.41
CA LEU A 81 -21.62 -17.48 4.01
C LEU A 81 -22.40 -16.36 4.69
N ASP A 82 -22.54 -16.46 6.01
CA ASP A 82 -23.33 -15.53 6.81
C ASP A 82 -22.56 -15.13 8.08
N LEU A 83 -22.84 -13.92 8.56
CA LEU A 83 -22.38 -13.47 9.87
C LEU A 83 -23.26 -14.10 10.95
N LEU A 84 -22.63 -14.57 12.03
CA LEU A 84 -23.34 -15.02 13.22
C LEU A 84 -23.77 -13.79 14.02
N MET A 85 -25.07 -13.52 14.03
CA MET A 85 -25.68 -12.42 14.79
C MET A 85 -26.44 -13.00 15.99
N ASN A 86 -26.20 -12.48 17.19
CA ASN A 86 -27.09 -12.76 18.33
C ASN A 86 -28.30 -11.84 18.26
N SER A 87 -29.49 -12.42 18.42
CA SER A 87 -30.75 -11.70 18.59
C SER A 87 -31.10 -11.76 20.07
N ASP A 88 -30.78 -10.70 20.83
CA ASP A 88 -31.58 -10.38 22.01
C ASP A 88 -32.89 -9.73 21.54
#